data_AF-A0A3F2RE28-F1
#
_entry.id   AF-A0A3F2RE28-F1
#
_cell.length_a   1.000
_cell.length_b   1.000
_cell.length_c   1.000
_cell.angle_alpha   90.00
_cell.angle_beta   90.00
_cell.angle_gamma   90.00
#
_symmetry.space_group_name_H-M   'P 1'
#
loop_
_entity.id
_entity.type
_entity.pdbx_description
1 polymer ?
#
loop_
_entity_poly.entity_id
_entity_poly.type
_entity_poly.pdbx_seq_one_letter_code
_entity_poly.pdbx_strand_id
1 'polypeptide(L)'
;MFLATDINPLAAGVAQQTARTNGVETFDIVRTDLLSCYEPRIQGTVDVLLFNPPYVPTPSEEVGSIGIEAAWAGGLHGREVIDRLLPRIKTLLSPRGVFYMVVVIENKPDEIADILAMDGFQMTPEGEGV
;
A
#
# COMPACT_ATOMS: atom_id res chain seq x y z
N MET A 1 -4.12 11.21 13.60
CA MET A 1 -5.04 11.19 12.44
C MET A 1 -4.70 9.97 11.63
N PHE A 2 -5.68 9.15 11.29
CA PHE A 2 -5.49 7.99 10.41
C PHE A 2 -6.08 8.30 9.03
N LEU A 3 -5.39 7.87 7.97
CA LEU A 3 -5.85 7.95 6.59
C LEU A 3 -5.89 6.53 6.02
N ALA A 4 -6.88 6.22 5.19
CA ALA A 4 -6.92 4.98 4.42
C ALA A 4 -7.50 5.22 3.03
N THR A 5 -7.05 4.41 2.07
CA THR A 5 -7.55 4.44 0.71
C THR A 5 -7.84 3.03 0.22
N ASP A 6 -8.86 2.92 -0.63
CA ASP A 6 -9.15 1.70 -1.37
C ASP A 6 -9.79 2.09 -2.71
N ILE A 7 -9.51 1.34 -3.78
CA ILE A 7 -10.14 1.59 -5.08
C ILE A 7 -11.59 1.08 -5.11
N ASN A 8 -11.88 0.07 -4.29
CA ASN A 8 -13.17 -0.58 -4.17
C ASN A 8 -14.09 0.21 -3.22
N PRO A 9 -15.24 0.71 -3.69
CA PRO A 9 -16.18 1.47 -2.86
C PRO A 9 -16.73 0.68 -1.67
N LEU A 10 -16.90 -0.63 -1.80
CA LEU A 10 -17.40 -1.49 -0.72
C LEU A 10 -16.36 -1.63 0.38
N ALA A 11 -15.08 -1.80 0.02
CA ALA A 11 -13.98 -1.88 0.98
C ALA A 11 -13.85 -0.58 1.79
N ALA A 12 -13.89 0.57 1.12
CA ALA A 12 -13.89 1.88 1.80
C ALA A 12 -15.08 2.02 2.77
N GLY A 13 -16.28 1.59 2.37
CA GLY A 13 -17.47 1.59 3.22
C GLY A 13 -17.35 0.67 4.44
N VAL A 14 -16.84 -0.55 4.25
CA VAL A 14 -16.61 -1.53 5.32
C VAL A 14 -15.54 -1.04 6.29
N ALA A 15 -14.46 -0.43 5.80
CA ALA A 15 -13.43 0.17 6.63
C ALA A 15 -14.00 1.30 7.50
N GLN A 16 -14.90 2.13 6.95
CA GLN A 16 -15.58 3.19 7.70
C GLN A 16 -16.46 2.61 8.80
N GLN A 17 -17.23 1.56 8.50
CA GLN A 17 -18.03 0.88 9.50
C GLN A 17 -17.16 0.24 10.59
N THR A 18 -16.04 -0.37 10.21
CA THR A 18 -15.09 -1.00 11.14
C THR A 18 -14.51 0.03 12.11
N ALA A 19 -14.10 1.20 11.63
CA ALA A 19 -13.62 2.28 12.49
C ALA A 19 -14.69 2.74 13.50
N ARG A 20 -15.92 2.95 13.03
CA ARG A 20 -17.04 3.36 13.88
C ARG A 20 -17.32 2.34 14.97
N THR A 21 -17.37 1.05 14.61
CA THR A 21 -17.60 -0.05 15.56
C THR A 21 -16.51 -0.14 16.63
N ASN A 22 -15.27 0.28 16.31
CA ASN A 22 -14.14 0.28 17.24
C ASN A 22 -13.89 1.63 17.93
N GLY A 23 -14.80 2.60 17.81
CA GLY A 23 -14.69 3.90 18.48
C GLY A 23 -13.57 4.80 17.94
N VAL A 24 -13.13 4.60 16.70
CA VAL A 24 -12.09 5.45 16.08
C VAL A 24 -12.73 6.72 15.53
N GLU A 25 -12.47 7.85 16.20
CA GLU A 25 -13.08 9.15 15.85
C GLU A 25 -12.39 9.88 14.68
N THR A 26 -11.09 9.63 14.46
CA THR A 26 -10.29 10.35 13.45
C THR A 26 -9.69 9.40 12.41
N PHE A 27 -10.55 8.83 11.56
CA PHE A 27 -10.17 8.01 10.42
C PHE A 27 -10.82 8.52 9.13
N ASP A 28 -10.02 9.15 8.27
CA ASP A 28 -10.45 9.59 6.95
C ASP A 28 -10.18 8.48 5.94
N ILE A 29 -11.25 8.04 5.26
CA ILE A 29 -11.22 6.90 4.35
C ILE A 29 -11.76 7.36 3.02
N VAL A 30 -10.91 7.33 1.99
CA VAL A 30 -11.25 7.85 0.68
C VAL A 30 -11.15 6.77 -0.37
N ARG A 31 -12.20 6.64 -1.18
CA ARG A 31 -12.13 5.83 -2.39
C ARG A 31 -11.23 6.52 -3.40
N THR A 32 -10.08 5.94 -3.69
CA THR A 32 -9.12 6.51 -4.64
C THR A 32 -8.14 5.44 -5.13
N ASP A 33 -7.44 5.72 -6.22
CA ASP A 33 -6.32 4.90 -6.65
C ASP A 33 -5.04 5.33 -5.91
N LEU A 34 -4.47 4.39 -5.15
CA LEU A 34 -3.32 4.57 -4.25
C LEU A 34 -3.53 5.81 -3.36
N LEU A 35 -2.82 6.91 -3.64
CA LEU A 35 -2.83 8.14 -2.85
C LEU A 35 -3.20 9.38 -3.68
N SER A 36 -3.80 9.19 -4.86
CA SER A 36 -4.05 10.27 -5.83
C SER A 36 -4.92 11.41 -5.29
N CYS A 37 -5.80 11.17 -4.31
CA CYS A 37 -6.59 12.23 -3.68
C CYS A 37 -5.85 13.04 -2.60
N TYR A 38 -4.76 12.49 -2.05
CA TYR A 38 -4.01 13.07 -0.93
C TYR A 38 -2.75 13.79 -1.37
N GLU A 39 -2.14 13.40 -2.49
CA GLU A 39 -1.00 14.12 -3.03
C GLU A 39 -1.37 15.48 -3.66
N PRO A 40 -0.49 16.48 -3.57
CA PRO A 40 0.81 16.48 -2.88
C PRO A 40 0.73 16.78 -1.37
N ARG A 41 -0.47 16.94 -0.81
CA ARG A 41 -0.68 17.51 0.55
C ARG A 41 -0.04 16.70 1.68
N ILE A 42 0.13 15.39 1.50
CA ILE A 42 0.69 14.49 2.52
C ILE A 42 2.19 14.24 2.37
N GLN A 43 2.86 14.85 1.38
CA GLN A 43 4.29 14.66 1.16
C GLN A 43 5.11 15.11 2.38
N GLY A 44 6.05 14.27 2.80
CA GLY A 44 6.91 14.53 3.96
C GLY A 44 6.19 14.47 5.33
N THR A 45 4.95 13.99 5.37
CA THR A 45 4.13 13.98 6.60
C THR A 45 3.71 12.59 7.07
N VAL A 46 3.98 11.55 6.29
CA VAL A 46 3.55 10.18 6.64
C VAL A 46 4.56 9.54 7.59
N ASP A 47 4.21 9.46 8.87
CA ASP A 47 5.04 8.81 9.88
C ASP A 47 4.95 7.26 9.81
N VAL A 48 3.80 6.72 9.39
CA VAL A 48 3.60 5.28 9.20
C VAL A 48 2.78 5.07 7.92
N LEU A 49 3.33 4.32 6.98
CA LEU A 49 2.63 3.85 5.79
C LEU A 49 2.47 2.33 5.88
N LEU A 50 1.25 1.84 5.70
CA LEU A 50 0.93 0.41 5.65
C LEU A 50 0.38 0.09 4.27
N PHE A 51 0.88 -0.96 3.62
CA PHE A 51 0.33 -1.44 2.37
C PHE A 51 0.29 -2.96 2.32
N ASN A 52 -0.91 -3.52 2.24
CA ASN A 52 -1.14 -4.93 1.93
C ASN A 52 -1.61 -4.99 0.46
N PRO A 53 -0.68 -5.01 -0.52
CA PRO A 53 -1.02 -4.85 -1.93
C PRO A 53 -1.75 -6.08 -2.50
N PRO A 54 -2.34 -5.97 -3.70
CA PRO A 54 -2.61 -7.15 -4.52
C PRO A 54 -1.28 -7.74 -4.99
N TYR A 55 -0.74 -8.71 -4.25
CA TYR A 55 0.59 -9.30 -4.47
C TYR A 55 0.56 -10.65 -5.21
N VAL A 56 -0.61 -11.14 -5.63
CA VAL A 56 -0.71 -12.44 -6.30
C VAL A 56 -0.31 -12.27 -7.77
N PRO A 57 0.62 -13.09 -8.30
CA PRO A 57 0.92 -13.09 -9.73
C PRO A 57 -0.31 -13.48 -10.56
N THR A 58 -0.69 -12.62 -11.49
CA THR A 58 -1.81 -12.83 -12.41
C THR A 58 -1.42 -12.35 -13.82
N PRO A 59 -2.20 -12.67 -14.86
CA PRO A 59 -2.15 -11.92 -16.11
C PRO A 59 -2.33 -10.41 -15.85
N SER A 60 -1.62 -9.57 -16.60
CA SER A 60 -1.66 -8.12 -16.45
C SER A 60 -3.05 -7.54 -16.75
N GLU A 61 -3.85 -8.23 -17.55
CA GLU A 61 -5.22 -7.85 -17.90
C GLU A 61 -6.18 -7.91 -16.70
N GLU A 62 -5.82 -8.63 -15.63
CA GLU A 62 -6.59 -8.71 -14.39
C GLU A 62 -6.28 -7.55 -13.43
N VAL A 63 -5.22 -6.78 -13.69
CA VAL A 63 -4.83 -5.62 -12.86
C VAL A 63 -5.73 -4.42 -13.17
N GLY A 64 -6.12 -3.69 -12.13
CA GLY A 64 -6.91 -2.46 -12.27
C GLY A 64 -8.43 -2.67 -12.28
N SER A 65 -8.91 -3.90 -11.99
CA SER A 65 -10.30 -4.09 -11.56
C SER A 65 -10.60 -3.23 -10.34
N ILE A 66 -11.88 -2.86 -10.18
CA ILE A 66 -12.40 -2.18 -8.98
C ILE A 66 -13.25 -3.12 -8.10
N GLY A 67 -13.35 -4.38 -8.52
CA GLY A 67 -14.11 -5.44 -7.87
C GLY A 67 -13.32 -6.13 -6.76
N ILE A 68 -13.62 -7.40 -6.52
CA ILE A 68 -12.93 -8.19 -5.49
C ILE A 68 -11.52 -8.59 -5.96
N GLU A 69 -11.30 -8.67 -7.28
CA GLU A 69 -10.01 -9.02 -7.88
C GLU A 69 -8.91 -8.01 -7.53
N ALA A 70 -9.30 -6.76 -7.30
CA ALA A 70 -8.41 -5.69 -6.84
C ALA A 70 -7.71 -6.00 -5.51
N ALA A 71 -8.23 -6.95 -4.73
CA ALA A 71 -7.65 -7.38 -3.46
C ALA A 71 -6.43 -8.30 -3.64
N TRP A 72 -6.23 -8.91 -4.82
CA TRP A 72 -5.14 -9.87 -5.04
C TRP A 72 -4.38 -9.72 -6.36
N ALA A 73 -5.04 -9.30 -7.45
CA ALA A 73 -4.47 -9.34 -8.80
C ALA A 73 -3.33 -8.32 -8.97
N GLY A 74 -2.10 -8.80 -8.86
CA GLY A 74 -0.89 -7.98 -8.89
C GLY A 74 -0.16 -7.99 -10.23
N GLY A 75 -0.62 -8.75 -11.22
CA GLY A 75 -0.01 -8.80 -12.55
C GLY A 75 1.32 -9.55 -12.56
N LEU A 76 2.25 -9.14 -13.42
CA LEU A 76 3.55 -9.77 -13.56
C LEU A 76 4.29 -9.79 -12.21
N HIS A 77 4.67 -10.99 -11.76
CA HIS A 77 5.29 -11.22 -10.44
C HIS A 77 4.45 -10.71 -9.24
N GLY A 78 3.18 -10.35 -9.45
CA GLY A 78 2.36 -9.72 -8.42
C GLY A 78 2.81 -8.31 -8.04
N ARG A 79 3.50 -7.60 -8.94
CA ARG A 79 4.17 -6.33 -8.63
C ARG A 79 3.64 -5.09 -9.33
N GLU A 80 2.74 -5.19 -10.30
CA GLU A 80 2.34 -4.02 -11.11
C GLU A 80 1.74 -2.88 -10.27
N VAL A 81 1.00 -3.21 -9.20
CA VAL A 81 0.47 -2.21 -8.27
C VAL A 81 1.54 -1.74 -7.27
N ILE A 82 2.43 -2.64 -6.83
CA ILE A 82 3.55 -2.32 -5.93
C ILE A 82 4.50 -1.32 -6.60
N ASP A 83 4.90 -1.60 -7.83
CA ASP A 83 5.88 -0.82 -8.59
C ASP A 83 5.37 0.59 -8.93
N ARG A 84 4.05 0.81 -8.91
CA ARG A 84 3.45 2.14 -8.99
C ARG A 84 3.59 2.97 -7.71
N LEU A 85 3.70 2.31 -6.55
CA LEU A 85 3.83 2.98 -5.26
C LEU A 85 5.30 3.22 -4.88
N LEU A 86 6.20 2.27 -5.15
CA LEU A 86 7.61 2.33 -4.72
C LEU A 86 8.30 3.69 -5.00
N PRO A 87 8.19 4.29 -6.21
CA PRO A 87 8.85 5.57 -6.51
C PRO A 87 8.34 6.76 -5.69
N ARG A 88 7.20 6.61 -5.00
CA ARG A 88 6.56 7.69 -4.23
C ARG A 88 6.97 7.67 -2.77
N ILE A 89 7.45 6.52 -2.26
CA ILE A 89 7.71 6.29 -0.82
C ILE A 89 8.60 7.38 -0.21
N LYS A 90 9.71 7.73 -0.88
CA LYS A 90 10.63 8.78 -0.43
C LYS A 90 9.98 10.14 -0.23
N THR A 91 9.02 10.50 -1.08
CA THR A 91 8.37 11.80 -1.04
C THR A 91 7.20 11.84 -0.04
N LEU A 92 6.62 10.68 0.27
CA LEU A 92 5.50 10.55 1.19
C LEU A 92 5.96 10.54 2.65
N LEU A 93 6.99 9.76 2.95
CA LEU A 93 7.43 9.54 4.33
C LEU A 93 8.00 10.81 4.97
N SER A 94 7.68 11.02 6.24
CA SER A 94 8.33 12.03 7.07
C SER A 94 9.78 11.63 7.38
N PRO A 95 10.62 12.51 7.95
CA PRO A 95 12.00 12.16 8.34
C PRO A 95 12.11 11.01 9.35
N ARG A 96 11.01 10.63 10.00
CA ARG A 96 10.91 9.49 10.94
C ARG A 96 10.00 8.38 10.42
N GLY A 97 9.58 8.48 9.16
CA GLY A 97 8.57 7.64 8.56
C GLY A 97 9.05 6.20 8.38
N VAL A 98 8.13 5.26 8.59
CA VAL A 98 8.35 3.83 8.32
C VAL A 98 7.30 3.31 7.35
N PHE A 99 7.69 2.39 6.48
CA PHE A 99 6.83 1.75 5.49
C PHE A 99 6.81 0.24 5.72
N TYR A 100 5.63 -0.31 5.97
CA TYR A 100 5.40 -1.75 6.04
C TYR A 100 4.62 -2.22 4.81
N MET A 101 5.13 -3.24 4.15
CA MET A 101 4.50 -3.84 2.98
C MET A 101 4.47 -5.37 3.11
N VAL A 102 3.32 -5.97 2.80
CA VAL A 102 3.23 -7.43 2.66
C VAL A 102 3.73 -7.83 1.29
N VAL A 103 4.60 -8.84 1.25
CA VAL A 103 5.15 -9.44 0.03
C VAL A 103 5.23 -10.95 0.16
N VAL A 104 5.19 -11.64 -0.98
CA VAL A 104 5.50 -13.06 -1.13
C VAL A 104 6.77 -13.25 -1.97
N ILE A 105 7.34 -14.46 -1.97
CA ILE A 105 8.61 -14.74 -2.67
C ILE A 105 8.52 -14.48 -4.18
N GLU A 106 7.33 -14.67 -4.77
CA GLU A 106 7.05 -14.39 -6.17
C GLU A 106 7.21 -12.91 -6.52
N ASN A 107 7.04 -12.01 -5.55
CA ASN A 107 7.22 -10.57 -5.74
C ASN A 107 8.70 -10.16 -5.84
N LYS A 108 9.65 -11.10 -5.73
CA LYS A 108 11.10 -10.84 -5.71
C LYS A 108 11.46 -9.73 -4.69
N PRO A 109 11.32 -10.02 -3.39
CA PRO A 109 11.59 -9.03 -2.34
C PRO A 109 12.99 -8.41 -2.42
N ASP A 110 14.00 -9.15 -2.90
CA ASP A 110 15.35 -8.62 -3.12
C ASP A 110 15.36 -7.47 -4.14
N GLU A 111 14.62 -7.59 -5.24
CA GLU A 111 14.52 -6.51 -6.25
C GLU A 111 13.75 -5.30 -5.70
N ILE A 112 12.70 -5.53 -4.89
CA ILE A 112 11.98 -4.45 -4.20
C ILE A 112 12.92 -3.70 -3.25
N ALA A 113 13.75 -4.44 -2.50
CA ALA A 113 14.74 -3.88 -1.60
C ALA A 113 15.78 -3.05 -2.37
N ASP A 114 16.27 -3.53 -3.51
CA ASP A 114 17.18 -2.79 -4.38
C ASP A 114 16.58 -1.46 -4.88
N ILE A 115 15.31 -1.48 -5.31
CA ILE A 115 14.59 -0.26 -5.73
C ILE A 115 14.52 0.76 -4.59
N LEU A 116 14.13 0.33 -3.38
CA LEU A 116 14.02 1.20 -2.22
C LEU A 116 15.41 1.68 -1.73
N ALA A 117 16.45 0.86 -1.88
CA ALA A 117 17.83 1.22 -1.53
C ALA A 117 18.38 2.35 -2.40
N MET A 118 17.95 2.47 -3.66
CA MET A 118 18.28 3.63 -4.51
C MET A 118 17.81 4.96 -3.91
N ASP A 119 16.77 4.91 -3.08
CA ASP A 119 16.21 6.06 -2.37
C ASP A 119 16.74 6.24 -0.95
N GLY A 120 17.64 5.36 -0.51
CA GLY A 120 18.30 5.41 0.80
C GLY A 120 17.58 4.62 1.89
N PHE A 121 16.59 3.79 1.54
CA PHE A 121 15.90 2.94 2.49
C PHE A 121 16.63 1.61 2.70
N GLN A 122 16.39 1.00 3.86
CA GLN A 122 16.77 -0.37 4.15
C GLN A 122 15.50 -1.17 4.39
N MET A 123 15.40 -2.35 3.78
CA MET A 123 14.29 -3.28 3.97
C MET A 123 14.75 -4.42 4.87
N THR A 124 13.99 -4.69 5.93
CA THR A 124 14.21 -5.83 6.84
C THR A 124 12.95 -6.70 6.86
N PRO A 125 13.07 -8.02 6.73
CA PRO A 125 11.94 -8.92 6.95
C PRO A 125 11.48 -8.83 8.41
N GLU A 126 10.19 -8.63 8.61
CA GLU A 126 9.55 -8.66 9.93
C GLU A 126 8.61 -9.88 9.97
N GLY A 127 8.83 -10.81 10.91
CA GLY A 127 7.93 -11.95 11.13
C GLY A 127 8.49 -13.36 10.91
N GLU A 128 9.77 -13.52 10.54
CA GLU A 128 10.42 -14.84 10.56
C GLU A 128 10.88 -15.20 11.99
N GLY A 129 9.93 -15.60 12.83
CA GLY A 129 10.22 -15.89 14.24
C GLY A 129 9.10 -16.58 15.04
N VAL A 130 8.12 -17.21 14.38
CA VAL A 130 7.09 -18.02 15.06
C VAL A 130 6.87 -19.33 14.33
#